data_AF-A0A2S7CYT4-F1
#
_entry.id   AF-A0A2S7CYT4-F1
#
_cell.length_a   1.000
_cell.length_b   1.000
_cell.length_c   1.000
_cell.angle_alpha   90.00
_cell.angle_beta   90.00
_cell.angle_gamma   90.00
#
_symmetry.space_group_name_H-M   'P 1'
#
loop_
_entity.id
_entity.type
_entity.pdbx_description
1 polymer ?
#
loop_
_entity_poly.entity_id
_entity_poly.type
_entity_poly.pdbx_seq_one_letter_code
_entity_poly.pdbx_strand_id
1 'polypeptide(L)'
;MEEQLLDDLVVAVIESYELLPETYKKVLRLSSCYTHGTHWGTTQDRRDAIWARVRSELNAGLDVVHSQRESLALGCADRPQTKGERILALIEEFRAQGPDVRTARQLILEGAGTDVATDARKLVKLLDKKRISNGDAHNLEIGRLIMHIEIVARRLHHFK
;
A
#
# COMPACT_ATOMS: atom_id res chain seq x y z
N MET A 1 19.79 9.53 13.24
CA MET A 1 19.70 8.16 12.69
C MET A 1 18.73 7.31 13.50
N GLU A 2 18.87 7.22 14.83
CA GLU A 2 17.87 6.53 15.69
C GLU A 2 16.49 7.19 15.67
N GLU A 3 16.42 8.53 15.72
CA GLU A 3 15.13 9.27 15.66
C GLU A 3 14.35 9.02 14.37
N GLN A 4 15.06 8.82 13.24
CA GLN A 4 14.46 8.58 11.94
C GLN A 4 13.90 7.16 11.80
N LEU A 5 14.57 6.16 12.41
CA LEU A 5 14.07 4.78 12.48
C LEU A 5 12.82 4.67 13.36
N LEU A 6 12.76 5.44 14.45
CA LEU A 6 11.58 5.54 15.31
C LEU A 6 10.39 6.19 14.58
N ASP A 7 10.65 7.19 13.74
CA ASP A 7 9.64 7.85 12.91
C ASP A 7 9.07 6.91 11.84
N ASP A 8 9.95 6.23 11.10
CA ASP A 8 9.56 5.24 10.09
C ASP A 8 8.70 4.12 10.72
N LEU A 9 8.99 3.73 11.97
CA LEU A 9 8.20 2.74 12.70
C LEU A 9 6.80 3.26 13.06
N VAL A 10 6.67 4.51 13.51
CA VAL A 10 5.36 5.11 13.84
C VAL A 10 4.49 5.19 12.60
N VAL A 11 5.05 5.70 11.50
CA VAL A 11 4.34 5.82 10.22
C VAL A 11 3.90 4.44 9.74
N ALA A 12 4.79 3.44 9.78
CA ALA A 12 4.45 2.07 9.40
C ALA A 12 3.33 1.45 10.25
N VAL A 13 3.29 1.73 11.56
CA VAL A 13 2.21 1.26 12.46
C VAL A 13 0.88 1.93 12.10
N ILE A 14 0.88 3.24 11.83
CA ILE A 14 -0.33 3.98 11.43
C ILE A 14 -0.84 3.50 10.08
N GLU A 15 0.04 3.37 9.08
CA GLU A 15 -0.31 2.87 7.75
C GLU A 15 -0.87 1.45 7.81
N SER A 16 -0.25 0.57 8.62
CA SER A 16 -0.75 -0.79 8.85
C SER A 16 -2.12 -0.79 9.53
N TYR A 17 -2.34 0.10 10.51
CA TYR A 17 -3.63 0.26 11.17
C TYR A 17 -4.71 0.73 10.19
N GLU A 18 -4.40 1.67 9.30
CA GLU A 18 -5.34 2.20 8.32
C GLU A 18 -5.82 1.14 7.30
N LEU A 19 -5.03 0.10 7.09
CA LEU A 19 -5.33 -1.05 6.25
C LEU A 19 -6.12 -2.16 6.96
N LEU A 20 -6.38 -2.03 8.26
CA LEU A 20 -7.24 -2.97 8.97
C LEU A 20 -8.71 -2.81 8.53
N PRO A 21 -9.49 -3.90 8.47
CA PRO A 21 -10.94 -3.82 8.34
C PRO A 21 -11.55 -2.98 9.47
N GLU A 22 -12.69 -2.32 9.23
CA GLU A 22 -13.32 -1.44 10.24
C GLU A 22 -13.71 -2.21 11.50
N THR A 23 -14.07 -3.49 11.34
CA THR A 23 -14.35 -4.40 12.46
C THR A 23 -13.15 -4.51 13.41
N TYR A 24 -11.92 -4.59 12.88
CA TYR A 24 -10.71 -4.65 13.69
C TYR A 24 -10.34 -3.29 14.27
N LYS A 25 -10.54 -2.18 13.53
CA LYS A 25 -10.32 -0.82 14.02
C LYS A 25 -11.21 -0.45 15.22
N LYS A 26 -12.44 -0.97 15.27
CA LYS A 26 -13.36 -0.77 16.42
C LYS A 26 -12.83 -1.38 17.71
N VAL A 27 -12.04 -2.46 17.60
CA VAL A 27 -11.44 -3.21 18.71
C VAL A 27 -10.06 -2.65 19.07
N LEU A 28 -9.20 -2.44 18.08
CA LEU A 28 -7.87 -1.84 18.23
C LEU A 28 -7.97 -0.31 18.21
N ARG A 29 -8.53 0.30 19.26
CA ARG A 29 -8.71 1.76 19.29
C ARG A 29 -7.40 2.51 19.53
N LEU A 30 -6.67 2.80 18.46
CA LEU A 30 -5.47 3.63 18.49
C LEU A 30 -5.82 5.11 18.44
N SER A 31 -6.38 5.62 19.55
CA SER A 31 -6.71 7.05 19.69
C SER A 31 -5.47 7.94 19.79
N SER A 32 -4.34 7.36 20.21
CA SER A 32 -3.12 8.09 20.57
C SER A 32 -2.02 8.07 19.50
N CYS A 33 -2.14 7.24 18.46
CA CYS A 33 -1.14 7.14 17.39
C CYS A 33 -1.09 8.41 16.53
N TYR A 34 -2.20 9.15 16.42
CA TYR A 34 -2.28 10.32 15.57
C TYR A 34 -1.85 11.60 16.31
N THR A 35 -0.55 11.77 16.50
CA THR A 35 -0.01 12.97 17.16
C THR A 35 0.06 14.20 16.25
N HIS A 36 -0.27 14.14 14.95
CA HIS A 36 -0.12 15.28 14.01
C HIS A 36 1.28 15.94 14.10
N GLY A 37 2.32 15.16 14.43
CA GLY A 37 3.65 15.72 14.67
C GLY A 37 3.85 16.49 15.98
N THR A 38 2.89 16.47 16.91
CA THR A 38 3.05 17.09 18.25
C THR A 38 4.13 16.42 19.10
N HIS A 39 4.62 15.24 18.72
CA HIS A 39 5.77 14.60 19.34
C HIS A 39 7.12 15.24 18.96
N TRP A 40 7.18 16.03 17.87
CA TRP A 40 8.41 16.67 17.36
C TRP A 40 8.91 17.84 18.23
N GLY A 41 8.01 18.48 18.99
CA GLY A 41 8.35 19.66 19.80
C GLY A 41 8.23 19.44 21.31
N THR A 42 8.15 18.19 21.77
CA THR A 42 7.86 17.87 23.17
C THR A 42 9.06 17.29 23.92
N THR A 43 8.96 17.18 25.24
CA THR A 43 10.02 16.61 26.09
C THR A 43 10.09 15.09 25.94
N GLN A 44 11.24 14.49 26.27
CA GLN A 44 11.40 13.03 26.22
C GLN A 44 10.36 12.30 27.09
N ASP A 45 10.13 12.77 28.32
CA ASP A 45 9.11 12.20 29.22
C ASP A 45 7.71 12.15 28.58
N ARG A 46 7.37 13.18 27.79
CA ARG A 46 6.08 13.26 27.11
C ARG A 46 6.01 12.32 25.91
N ARG A 47 7.12 12.13 25.19
CA ARG A 47 7.23 11.08 24.17
C ARG A 47 7.08 9.69 24.78
N ASP A 48 7.75 9.43 25.90
CA ASP A 48 7.68 8.14 26.60
C ASP A 48 6.28 7.85 27.11
N ALA A 49 5.58 8.86 27.64
CA ALA A 49 4.18 8.73 28.05
C ALA A 49 3.23 8.43 26.88
N ILE A 50 3.42 9.08 25.72
CA ILE A 50 2.66 8.78 24.50
C ILE A 50 2.92 7.34 24.06
N TRP A 51 4.19 6.91 24.06
CA TRP A 51 4.56 5.54 23.69
C TRP A 51 4.02 4.48 24.64
N ALA A 52 4.08 4.74 25.95
CA ALA A 52 3.48 3.85 26.95
C ALA A 52 1.98 3.70 26.72
N ARG A 53 1.28 4.80 26.38
CA ARG A 53 -0.14 4.77 26.06
C ARG A 53 -0.44 4.01 24.78
N VAL A 54 0.29 4.27 23.69
CA VAL A 54 0.15 3.52 22.42
C VAL A 54 0.36 2.03 22.65
N ARG A 55 1.40 1.65 23.39
CA ARG A 55 1.67 0.24 23.74
C ARG A 55 0.53 -0.38 24.54
N SER A 56 -0.02 0.35 25.51
CA SER A 56 -1.15 -0.12 26.30
C SER A 56 -2.42 -0.29 25.47
N GLU A 57 -2.73 0.66 24.57
CA GLU A 57 -3.88 0.59 23.66
C GLU A 57 -3.75 -0.60 22.69
N LEU A 58 -2.54 -0.83 22.15
CA LEU A 58 -2.23 -1.98 21.31
C LEU A 58 -2.42 -3.30 22.04
N ASN A 59 -1.83 -3.46 23.23
CA ASN A 59 -1.93 -4.69 24.00
C ASN A 59 -3.38 -5.02 24.35
N ALA A 60 -4.14 -4.04 24.84
CA ALA A 60 -5.56 -4.22 25.17
C ALA A 60 -6.39 -4.62 23.94
N GLY A 61 -6.15 -3.99 22.79
CA GLY A 61 -6.84 -4.38 21.56
C GLY A 61 -6.45 -5.76 21.06
N LEU A 62 -5.18 -6.16 21.19
CA LEU A 62 -4.70 -7.50 20.82
C LEU A 62 -5.33 -8.59 21.71
N ASP A 63 -5.50 -8.35 23.01
CA ASP A 63 -6.17 -9.26 23.93
C ASP A 63 -7.64 -9.48 23.52
N VAL A 64 -8.32 -8.42 23.10
CA VAL A 64 -9.70 -8.51 22.59
C VAL A 64 -9.76 -9.24 21.26
N VAL A 65 -8.82 -9.00 20.34
CA VAL A 65 -8.73 -9.75 19.07
C VAL A 65 -8.51 -11.24 19.34
N HIS A 66 -7.65 -11.58 20.30
CA HIS A 66 -7.36 -12.96 20.65
C HIS A 66 -8.59 -13.67 21.24
N SER A 67 -9.32 -13.00 22.14
CA SER A 67 -10.53 -13.56 22.76
C SER A 67 -11.74 -13.63 21.82
N GLN A 68 -11.80 -12.81 20.77
CA GLN A 68 -12.91 -12.75 19.81
C GLN A 68 -12.56 -13.30 18.42
N ARG A 69 -11.48 -14.09 18.32
CA ARG A 69 -10.89 -14.54 17.05
C ARG A 69 -11.90 -15.11 16.05
N GLU A 70 -12.81 -15.96 16.50
CA GLU A 70 -13.81 -16.61 15.64
C GLU A 70 -14.85 -15.62 15.08
N SER A 71 -15.28 -14.66 15.90
CA SER A 71 -16.24 -13.62 15.50
C SER A 71 -15.61 -12.58 14.56
N LEU A 72 -14.33 -12.27 14.74
CA LEU A 72 -13.61 -11.26 13.95
C LEU A 72 -13.10 -11.81 12.62
N ALA A 73 -12.85 -13.12 12.52
CA ALA A 73 -12.42 -13.77 11.28
C ALA A 73 -13.41 -13.58 10.11
N LEU A 74 -14.69 -13.37 10.43
CA LEU A 74 -15.75 -13.08 9.44
C LEU A 74 -15.74 -11.62 8.95
N GLY A 75 -15.03 -10.72 9.65
CA GLY A 75 -15.01 -9.28 9.41
C GLY A 75 -13.82 -8.78 8.57
N CYS A 76 -13.20 -9.62 7.75
CA CYS A 76 -12.06 -9.25 6.90
C CYS A 76 -12.45 -8.76 5.49
N ALA A 77 -13.73 -8.80 5.13
CA ALA A 77 -14.19 -8.55 3.77
C ALA A 77 -14.12 -7.06 3.34
N ASP A 78 -14.09 -6.13 4.30
CA ASP A 78 -14.09 -4.68 4.09
C ASP A 78 -12.70 -4.04 4.19
N ARG A 79 -11.62 -4.84 4.21
CA ARG A 79 -10.25 -4.33 4.18
C ARG A 79 -10.06 -3.40 2.96
N PRO A 80 -9.56 -2.17 3.14
CA PRO A 80 -9.19 -1.31 2.03
C PRO A 80 -8.15 -2.00 1.15
N GLN A 81 -8.37 -1.99 -0.17
CA GLN A 81 -7.34 -2.43 -1.10
C GLN A 81 -6.14 -1.51 -1.03
N THR A 82 -4.97 -2.11 -1.02
CA THR A 82 -3.69 -1.42 -1.12
C THR A 82 -3.45 -0.97 -2.56
N LYS A 83 -2.60 0.05 -2.72
CA LYS A 83 -2.09 0.49 -4.02
C LYS A 83 -1.48 -0.68 -4.81
N GLY A 84 -0.70 -1.53 -4.15
CA GLY A 84 -0.14 -2.74 -4.76
C GLY A 84 -1.21 -3.69 -5.30
N GLU A 85 -2.26 -3.97 -4.52
CA GLU A 85 -3.38 -4.84 -4.96
C GLU A 85 -4.15 -4.25 -6.14
N ARG A 86 -4.43 -2.94 -6.14
CA ARG A 86 -5.10 -2.28 -7.27
C ARG A 86 -4.27 -2.34 -8.55
N ILE A 87 -2.96 -2.14 -8.44
CA ILE A 87 -2.03 -2.26 -9.57
C ILE A 87 -1.98 -3.71 -10.10
N LEU A 88 -1.89 -4.70 -9.21
CA LEU A 88 -1.90 -6.11 -9.61
C LEU A 88 -3.23 -6.51 -10.27
N ALA A 89 -4.37 -6.02 -9.77
CA ALA A 89 -5.67 -6.24 -10.41
C ALA A 89 -5.72 -5.67 -11.83
N LEU A 90 -5.16 -4.47 -12.06
CA LEU A 90 -5.05 -3.88 -13.40
C LEU A 90 -4.14 -4.69 -14.33
N ILE A 91 -3.08 -5.32 -13.82
CA ILE A 91 -2.21 -6.19 -14.61
C ILE A 91 -2.93 -7.48 -15.01
N GLU A 92 -3.70 -8.06 -14.09
CA GLU A 92 -4.54 -9.22 -14.41
C GLU A 92 -5.62 -8.87 -15.45
N GLU A 93 -6.23 -7.68 -15.37
CA GLU A 93 -7.12 -7.17 -16.41
C GLU A 93 -6.39 -7.04 -17.76
N PHE A 94 -5.19 -6.46 -17.74
CA PHE A 94 -4.35 -6.30 -18.93
C PHE A 94 -3.99 -7.64 -19.58
N ARG A 95 -3.79 -8.70 -18.79
CA ARG A 95 -3.54 -10.06 -19.29
C ARG A 95 -4.80 -10.71 -19.86
N ALA A 96 -5.94 -10.52 -19.21
CA ALA A 96 -7.20 -11.15 -19.58
C ALA A 96 -7.81 -10.53 -20.85
N GLN A 97 -7.79 -9.20 -20.96
CA GLN A 97 -8.37 -8.46 -22.08
C GLN A 97 -7.36 -8.18 -23.20
N GLY A 98 -6.07 -8.34 -22.91
CA GLY A 98 -4.97 -8.03 -23.80
C GLY A 98 -4.44 -6.60 -23.63
N PRO A 99 -3.23 -6.32 -24.18
CA PRO A 99 -2.58 -5.03 -23.98
C PRO A 99 -3.36 -3.85 -24.55
N ASP A 100 -3.75 -2.90 -23.69
CA ASP A 100 -4.48 -1.72 -24.13
C ASP A 100 -4.05 -0.42 -23.41
N VAL A 101 -4.25 0.70 -24.11
CA VAL A 101 -3.81 2.03 -23.66
C VAL A 101 -4.61 2.54 -22.47
N ARG A 102 -5.89 2.17 -22.35
CA ARG A 102 -6.77 2.62 -21.25
C ARG A 102 -6.27 2.04 -19.93
N THR A 103 -6.00 0.74 -19.89
CA THR A 103 -5.47 0.06 -18.69
C THR A 103 -4.07 0.57 -18.35
N ALA A 104 -3.22 0.79 -19.36
CA ALA A 104 -1.90 1.42 -19.16
C ALA A 104 -2.01 2.84 -18.57
N ARG A 105 -3.02 3.63 -18.92
CA ARG A 105 -3.26 4.95 -18.32
C ARG A 105 -3.76 4.86 -16.88
N GLN A 106 -4.60 3.88 -16.55
CA GLN A 106 -5.02 3.64 -15.17
C GLN A 106 -3.84 3.25 -14.27
N LEU A 107 -2.90 2.44 -14.78
CA LEU A 107 -1.65 2.11 -14.08
C LEU A 107 -0.82 3.37 -13.74
N ILE A 108 -0.86 4.42 -14.56
CA ILE A 108 -0.17 5.69 -14.25
C ILE A 108 -0.81 6.37 -13.02
N LEU A 109 -2.13 6.35 -12.93
CA LEU A 109 -2.86 6.99 -11.84
C LEU A 109 -2.65 6.24 -10.53
N GLU A 110 -2.84 4.92 -10.54
CA GLU A 110 -2.66 4.08 -9.34
C GLU A 110 -1.19 4.03 -8.90
N GLY A 111 -0.26 4.00 -9.86
CA GLY A 111 1.18 3.99 -9.62
C GLY A 111 1.79 5.35 -9.30
N ALA A 112 1.00 6.41 -9.12
CA ALA A 112 1.51 7.75 -8.89
C ALA A 112 2.47 7.79 -7.68
N GLY A 113 3.63 8.44 -7.89
CA GLY A 113 4.71 8.53 -6.92
C GLY A 113 5.64 7.31 -6.88
N THR A 114 5.49 6.35 -7.80
CA THR A 114 6.31 5.12 -7.84
C THR A 114 6.85 4.85 -9.25
N ASP A 115 7.77 3.88 -9.36
CA ASP A 115 8.31 3.42 -10.66
C ASP A 115 7.23 2.85 -11.59
N VAL A 116 6.10 2.38 -11.04
CA VAL A 116 4.96 1.90 -11.82
C VAL A 116 4.45 2.97 -12.78
N ALA A 117 4.33 4.22 -12.33
CA ALA A 117 3.87 5.31 -13.21
C ALA A 117 4.85 5.58 -14.37
N THR A 118 6.15 5.45 -14.12
CA THR A 118 7.19 5.64 -15.14
C THR A 118 7.10 4.55 -16.20
N ASP A 119 6.94 3.30 -15.80
CA ASP A 119 6.85 2.18 -16.74
C ASP A 119 5.50 2.14 -17.45
N ALA A 120 4.41 2.50 -16.79
CA ALA A 120 3.10 2.64 -17.40
C ALA A 120 3.08 3.74 -18.49
N ARG A 121 3.80 4.86 -18.31
CA ARG A 121 3.99 5.87 -19.38
C ARG A 121 4.75 5.32 -20.58
N LYS A 122 5.73 4.43 -20.36
CA LYS A 122 6.44 3.75 -21.46
C LYS A 122 5.52 2.77 -22.17
N LEU A 123 4.70 2.02 -21.42
CA LEU A 123 3.67 1.14 -22.00
C LEU A 123 2.70 1.92 -22.89
N VAL A 124 2.17 3.06 -22.43
CA VAL A 124 1.30 3.91 -23.27
C VAL A 124 2.00 4.29 -24.58
N LYS A 125 3.26 4.74 -24.54
CA LYS A 125 4.02 5.09 -25.75
C LYS A 125 4.23 3.92 -26.70
N LEU A 126 4.42 2.70 -26.16
CA LEU A 126 4.56 1.50 -26.96
C LEU A 126 3.23 1.12 -27.61
N LEU A 127 2.15 1.10 -26.84
CA LEU A 127 0.83 0.70 -27.30
C LEU A 127 0.21 1.70 -28.30
N ASP A 128 0.48 3.00 -28.16
CA ASP A 128 0.03 4.04 -29.10
C ASP A 128 0.85 4.08 -30.41
N LYS A 129 1.90 3.25 -30.54
CA LYS A 129 2.83 3.32 -31.68
C LYS A 129 2.20 2.77 -32.96
N LYS A 130 1.92 3.66 -33.92
CA LYS A 130 1.28 3.32 -35.22
C LYS A 130 2.13 2.46 -36.18
N ARG A 131 3.46 2.44 -36.02
CA ARG A 131 4.38 1.67 -36.89
C ARG A 131 5.37 0.89 -36.05
N ILE A 132 5.31 -0.43 -36.16
CA ILE A 132 6.19 -1.37 -35.45
C ILE A 132 7.12 -2.01 -36.48
N SER A 133 8.40 -1.68 -36.42
CA SER A 133 9.41 -2.21 -37.33
C SER A 133 9.89 -3.61 -36.96
N ASN A 134 9.85 -3.95 -35.67
CA ASN A 134 10.18 -5.27 -35.14
C ASN A 134 9.14 -5.64 -34.07
N GLY A 135 8.24 -6.57 -34.42
CA GLY A 135 7.14 -7.00 -33.55
C GLY A 135 7.60 -7.76 -32.30
N ASP A 136 8.61 -8.61 -32.44
CA ASP A 136 9.09 -9.45 -31.33
C ASP A 136 9.77 -8.61 -30.26
N ALA A 137 10.65 -7.69 -30.67
CA ALA A 137 11.29 -6.76 -29.75
C ALA A 137 10.27 -5.85 -29.06
N HIS A 138 9.19 -5.48 -29.77
CA HIS A 138 8.11 -4.67 -29.22
C HIS A 138 7.34 -5.40 -28.13
N ASN A 139 6.92 -6.65 -28.39
CA ASN A 139 6.20 -7.48 -27.44
C ASN A 139 7.06 -7.84 -26.22
N LEU A 140 8.36 -8.09 -26.43
CA LEU A 140 9.29 -8.38 -25.36
C LEU A 140 9.45 -7.20 -24.39
N GLU A 141 9.53 -5.97 -24.91
CA GLU A 141 9.61 -4.77 -24.06
C GLU A 141 8.30 -4.54 -23.27
N ILE A 142 7.14 -4.78 -23.89
CA ILE A 142 5.85 -4.74 -23.17
C ILE A 142 5.86 -5.74 -22.02
N GLY A 143 6.25 -6.99 -22.27
CA GLY A 143 6.35 -8.03 -21.24
C GLY A 143 7.32 -7.67 -20.11
N ARG A 144 8.48 -7.08 -20.46
CA ARG A 144 9.48 -6.62 -19.48
C ARG A 144 8.92 -5.55 -18.55
N LEU A 145 8.20 -4.57 -19.09
CA LEU A 145 7.60 -3.50 -18.30
C LEU A 145 6.51 -4.04 -17.37
N ILE A 146 5.65 -4.94 -17.86
CA ILE A 146 4.61 -5.57 -17.02
C ILE A 146 5.24 -6.34 -15.86
N MET A 147 6.25 -7.17 -16.14
CA MET A 147 6.96 -7.93 -15.11
C MET A 147 7.59 -7.01 -14.05
N HIS A 148 8.21 -5.90 -14.48
CA HIS A 148 8.78 -4.96 -13.53
C HIS A 148 7.71 -4.26 -12.67
N ILE A 149 6.59 -3.84 -13.29
CA ILE A 149 5.46 -3.27 -12.56
C ILE A 149 4.95 -4.25 -11.50
N GLU A 150 4.82 -5.54 -11.81
CA GLU A 150 4.40 -6.56 -10.82
C GLU A 150 5.36 -6.67 -9.63
N ILE A 151 6.67 -6.69 -9.91
CA ILE A 151 7.70 -6.77 -8.86
C ILE A 151 7.60 -5.56 -7.93
N VAL A 152 7.42 -4.36 -8.47
CA VAL A 152 7.27 -3.13 -7.68
C VAL A 152 5.95 -3.16 -6.92
N ALA A 153 4.83 -3.52 -7.56
CA ALA A 153 3.51 -3.57 -6.94
C ALA A 153 3.45 -4.48 -5.71
N ARG A 154 4.13 -5.63 -5.74
CA ARG A 154 4.24 -6.56 -4.59
C ARG A 154 4.90 -5.91 -3.36
N ARG A 155 5.70 -4.86 -3.56
CA ARG A 155 6.35 -4.10 -2.47
C ARG A 155 5.47 -2.97 -1.92
N LEU A 156 4.34 -2.67 -2.57
CA LEU A 156 3.44 -1.57 -2.20
C LEU A 156 2.22 -2.02 -1.37
N HIS A 157 2.37 -3.10 -0.58
CA HIS A 157 1.29 -3.69 0.22
C HIS A 157 0.93 -2.89 1.49
N HIS A 158 1.70 -1.86 1.82
CA HIS A 158 1.44 -0.96 2.96
C HIS A 158 0.88 0.40 2.52
N PHE A 159 0.95 0.72 1.22
CA PHE A 159 0.39 1.97 0.70
C PHE A 159 -1.08 1.78 0.38
N LYS A 160 -1.93 2.68 0.90
CA LYS A 160 -3.34 2.79 0.51
C LYS A 160 -3.50 3.46 -0.85
#